data_AF-A0A183CW20-F1
#
_entry.id   AF-A0A183CW20-F1
#
_cell.length_a   1.000
_cell.length_b   1.000
_cell.length_c   1.000
_cell.angle_alpha   90.00
_cell.angle_beta   90.00
_cell.angle_gamma   90.00
#
_symmetry.space_group_name_H-M   'P 1'
#
loop_
_entity.id
_entity.type
_entity.pdbx_description
1 polymer ?
#
loop_
_entity_poly.entity_id
_entity_poly.type
_entity_poly.pdbx_seq_one_letter_code
_entity_poly.pdbx_strand_id
1 'polypeptide(L)'
;MALPRLRVNASNEEKMVHPNHMIYQKMEHLVQTMLDPENGVPIKTVKSFLSKIPSVFTGQDLIAWIMKNMSMTDLADALHLAHLIASHGYLFQIDDHVLTVKNDGTFYRFQTPYFWPSNCWEPENTDYAVYLCKRTMQNKAHLELEDFEAENLAKLQKMFSRKWEFVFMQAEAQYKVDKKRDRQERQILDSQERAFWDVHRPVPGCVNTTEVDFRKLSRSGNINLLFSELPNYLGVSNFEKAHFKAQIEMFQSHIGKNTLVNFQLPSMSD
;
A
#
# COMPACT_ATOMS: atom_id res chain seq x y z
N MET A 1 7.75 13.48 6.56
CA MET A 1 6.82 12.41 6.16
C MET A 1 5.58 13.03 5.59
N ALA A 2 5.10 12.52 4.46
CA ALA A 2 3.76 12.80 3.96
C ALA A 2 2.71 12.38 5.02
N LEU A 3 1.57 13.04 5.03
CA LEU A 3 0.44 12.73 5.92
C LEU A 3 -0.65 12.02 5.12
N PRO A 4 -1.33 10.99 5.68
CA PRO A 4 -2.45 10.38 5.00
C PRO A 4 -3.54 11.43 4.83
N ARG A 5 -4.33 11.36 3.75
CA ARG A 5 -5.47 12.24 3.55
C ARG A 5 -6.56 11.94 4.59
N LEU A 6 -6.43 12.49 5.79
CA LEU A 6 -7.58 12.83 6.61
C LEU A 6 -8.09 14.18 6.09
N ARG A 7 -9.21 14.18 5.37
CA ARG A 7 -9.86 15.45 4.99
C ARG A 7 -10.12 16.23 6.28
N VAL A 8 -9.54 17.43 6.36
CA VAL A 8 -9.69 18.37 7.49
C VAL A 8 -11.15 18.81 7.70
N ASN A 9 -12.09 18.44 6.82
CA ASN A 9 -13.51 18.80 6.89
C ASN A 9 -14.46 17.60 6.65
N ALA A 10 -14.16 16.41 7.18
CA ALA A 10 -15.16 15.33 7.23
C ALA A 10 -15.82 15.35 8.62
N SER A 11 -17.06 15.83 8.69
CA SER A 11 -17.98 15.44 9.77
C SER A 11 -17.91 13.92 9.92
N ASN A 12 -17.80 13.43 11.16
CA ASN A 12 -17.75 12.00 11.49
C ASN A 12 -18.71 11.17 10.59
N GLU A 13 -18.15 10.17 9.90
CA GLU A 13 -18.80 8.94 9.36
C GLU A 13 -18.60 8.57 7.87
N GLU A 14 -17.82 9.28 7.05
CA GLU A 14 -17.37 8.72 5.76
C GLU A 14 -15.85 8.48 5.76
N LYS A 15 -15.41 7.41 6.42
CA LYS A 15 -14.07 6.85 6.13
C LYS A 15 -14.10 6.40 4.67
N MET A 16 -13.30 7.03 3.80
CA MET A 16 -13.08 6.51 2.45
C MET A 16 -12.60 5.06 2.57
N VAL A 17 -13.42 4.14 2.07
CA VAL A 17 -13.09 2.72 2.02
C VAL A 17 -12.44 2.45 0.68
N HIS A 18 -11.16 2.04 0.70
CA HIS A 18 -10.46 1.67 -0.53
C HIS A 18 -11.25 0.60 -1.31
N PRO A 19 -11.34 0.64 -2.65
CA PRO A 19 -12.10 -0.37 -3.40
C PRO A 19 -11.66 -1.82 -3.18
N ASN A 20 -10.40 -2.02 -2.79
CA ASN A 20 -9.83 -3.32 -2.40
C ASN A 20 -9.80 -3.56 -0.87
N HIS A 21 -10.57 -2.82 -0.07
CA HIS A 21 -10.50 -2.85 1.40
C HIS A 21 -10.63 -4.26 1.99
N MET A 22 -11.51 -5.11 1.45
CA MET A 22 -11.65 -6.50 1.92
C MET A 22 -10.38 -7.34 1.72
N ILE A 23 -9.63 -7.07 0.65
CA ILE A 23 -8.36 -7.75 0.40
C ILE A 23 -7.33 -7.24 1.40
N TYR A 24 -7.26 -5.92 1.60
CA TYR A 24 -6.34 -5.33 2.57
C TYR A 24 -6.59 -5.81 3.99
N GLN A 25 -7.85 -5.84 4.45
CA GLN A 25 -8.18 -6.40 5.76
C GLN A 25 -7.67 -7.84 5.94
N LYS A 26 -7.84 -8.70 4.92
CA LYS A 26 -7.35 -10.09 4.98
C LYS A 26 -5.82 -10.16 5.02
N MET A 27 -5.15 -9.35 4.20
CA MET A 27 -3.68 -9.30 4.18
C MET A 27 -3.12 -8.74 5.50
N GLU A 28 -3.72 -7.69 6.03
CA GLU A 28 -3.34 -7.07 7.30
C GLU A 28 -3.55 -8.01 8.47
N HIS A 29 -4.65 -8.75 8.49
CA HIS A 29 -4.87 -9.78 9.51
C HIS A 29 -3.79 -10.86 9.45
N LEU A 30 -3.42 -11.32 8.25
CA LEU A 30 -2.32 -12.27 8.07
C LEU A 30 -0.97 -11.68 8.51
N VAL A 31 -0.69 -10.42 8.18
CA VAL A 31 0.55 -9.74 8.61
C VAL A 31 0.59 -9.59 10.13
N GLN A 32 -0.56 -9.35 10.78
CA GLN A 32 -0.65 -9.30 12.23
C GLN A 32 -0.33 -10.66 12.88
N THR A 33 -0.77 -11.78 12.31
CA THR A 33 -0.39 -13.10 12.82
C THR A 33 1.09 -13.42 12.57
N MET A 34 1.67 -12.93 11.48
CA MET A 34 3.12 -12.99 11.25
C MET A 34 3.92 -12.15 12.25
N LEU A 35 3.33 -11.08 12.80
CA LEU A 35 3.95 -10.20 13.80
C LEU A 35 3.75 -10.69 15.24
N ASP A 36 3.04 -11.81 15.44
CA ASP A 36 2.81 -12.37 16.78
C ASP A 36 4.15 -12.68 17.48
N PRO A 37 4.35 -12.23 18.73
CA PRO A 37 5.65 -12.35 19.39
C PRO A 37 6.05 -13.79 19.75
N GLU A 38 5.08 -14.71 19.83
CA GLU A 38 5.32 -16.10 20.23
C GLU A 38 5.26 -17.06 19.05
N ASN A 39 4.28 -16.85 18.16
CA ASN A 39 3.94 -17.75 17.07
C ASN A 39 4.25 -17.17 15.69
N GLY A 40 4.70 -15.91 15.60
CA GLY A 40 4.98 -15.20 14.36
C GLY A 40 6.31 -15.56 13.70
N VAL A 41 6.68 -14.77 12.69
CA VAL A 41 7.97 -14.87 12.00
C VAL A 41 9.06 -14.39 12.97
N PRO A 42 10.18 -15.12 13.14
CA PRO A 42 11.22 -14.74 14.08
C PRO A 42 11.96 -13.46 13.66
N ILE A 43 11.61 -12.35 14.30
CA ILE A 43 12.26 -11.05 14.10
C ILE A 43 13.46 -10.92 15.04
N LYS A 44 14.63 -10.62 14.49
CA LYS A 44 15.89 -10.53 15.24
C LYS A 44 16.67 -9.27 14.91
N THR A 45 17.60 -8.96 15.81
CA THR A 45 18.67 -7.99 15.55
C THR A 45 19.93 -8.76 15.14
N VAL A 46 20.34 -8.61 13.89
CA VAL A 46 21.53 -9.29 13.35
C VAL A 46 22.75 -8.42 13.63
N LYS A 47 23.77 -9.00 14.27
CA LYS A 47 25.05 -8.35 14.58
C LYS A 47 26.16 -8.98 13.74
N SER A 48 26.92 -8.14 13.06
CA SER A 48 28.19 -8.47 12.42
C SER A 48 29.32 -7.63 13.05
N PHE A 49 30.57 -7.82 12.60
CA PHE A 49 31.71 -7.04 13.08
C PHE A 49 31.58 -5.54 12.79
N LEU A 50 30.95 -5.15 11.68
CA LEU A 50 30.85 -3.75 11.23
C LEU A 50 29.42 -3.18 11.27
N SER A 51 28.39 -4.02 11.42
CA SER A 51 27.00 -3.61 11.32
C SER A 51 26.11 -4.27 12.37
N LYS A 52 25.06 -3.55 12.78
CA LYS A 52 23.98 -4.07 13.61
C LYS A 52 22.67 -3.70 12.94
N ILE A 53 21.96 -4.68 12.42
CA ILE A 53 20.71 -4.50 11.66
C ILE A 53 19.55 -4.93 12.58
N PRO A 54 18.80 -3.97 13.15
CA PRO A 54 17.69 -4.28 14.05
C PRO A 54 16.46 -4.75 13.27
N SER A 55 15.55 -5.46 13.94
CA SER A 55 14.18 -5.73 13.47
C SER A 55 14.10 -6.25 12.03
N VAL A 56 14.77 -7.37 11.76
CA VAL A 56 14.75 -8.08 10.48
C VAL A 56 14.46 -9.56 10.65
N PHE A 57 13.91 -10.17 9.61
CA PHE A 57 13.75 -11.61 9.46
C PHE A 57 14.31 -12.05 8.10
N THR A 58 14.53 -13.35 7.89
CA THR A 58 15.02 -13.85 6.59
C THR A 58 13.87 -14.30 5.70
N GLY A 59 14.10 -14.32 4.39
CA GLY A 59 13.16 -14.90 3.44
C GLY A 59 12.82 -16.36 3.76
N GLN A 60 13.83 -17.15 4.14
CA GLN A 60 13.63 -18.52 4.62
C GLN A 60 12.70 -18.60 5.84
N ASP A 61 12.92 -17.76 6.86
CA ASP A 61 12.08 -17.72 8.05
C ASP A 61 10.62 -17.38 7.71
N LEU A 62 10.39 -16.42 6.80
CA LEU A 62 9.06 -16.04 6.33
C LEU A 62 8.37 -17.18 5.58
N ILE A 63 9.04 -17.78 4.60
CA ILE A 63 8.46 -18.83 3.76
C ILE A 63 8.17 -20.09 4.59
N ALA A 64 9.06 -20.48 5.49
CA ALA A 64 8.82 -21.58 6.43
C ALA A 64 7.59 -21.31 7.31
N TRP A 65 7.43 -20.08 7.79
CA TRP A 65 6.26 -19.69 8.58
C TRP A 65 4.97 -19.78 7.76
N ILE A 66 4.96 -19.27 6.53
CA ILE A 66 3.78 -19.32 5.64
C ILE A 66 3.39 -20.78 5.37
N MET A 67 4.34 -21.61 4.97
CA MET A 67 4.11 -23.03 4.69
C MET A 67 3.44 -23.75 5.87
N LYS A 68 3.96 -23.52 7.07
CA LYS A 68 3.46 -24.14 8.30
C LYS A 68 2.08 -23.62 8.70
N ASN A 69 1.89 -22.30 8.79
CA ASN A 69 0.70 -21.70 9.39
C ASN A 69 -0.48 -21.59 8.43
N MET A 70 -0.22 -21.60 7.12
CA MET A 70 -1.25 -21.61 6.08
C MET A 70 -1.52 -23.03 5.54
N SER A 71 -0.88 -24.06 6.12
CA SER A 71 -0.96 -25.46 5.67
C SER A 71 -0.68 -25.63 4.17
N MET A 72 0.29 -24.86 3.65
CA MET A 72 0.68 -24.93 2.24
C MET A 72 1.68 -26.06 2.02
N THR A 73 1.47 -26.84 0.97
CA THR A 73 2.34 -27.96 0.58
C THR A 73 3.29 -27.60 -0.55
N ASP A 74 2.91 -26.67 -1.42
CA ASP A 74 3.75 -26.17 -2.52
C ASP A 74 4.52 -24.91 -2.11
N LEU A 75 5.84 -24.98 -2.25
CA LEU A 75 6.74 -23.85 -2.03
C LEU A 75 6.43 -22.68 -2.97
N ALA A 76 6.01 -22.97 -4.20
CA ALA A 76 5.68 -21.94 -5.19
C ALA A 76 4.50 -21.08 -4.74
N ASP A 77 3.47 -21.69 -4.15
CA ASP A 77 2.29 -20.99 -3.63
C ASP A 77 2.65 -20.09 -2.43
N ALA A 78 3.48 -20.59 -1.51
CA ALA A 78 3.96 -19.81 -0.37
C ALA A 78 4.81 -18.62 -0.82
N LEU A 79 5.71 -18.83 -1.78
CA LEU A 79 6.48 -17.74 -2.40
C LEU A 79 5.57 -16.75 -3.10
N HIS A 80 4.57 -17.20 -3.84
CA HIS A 80 3.63 -16.32 -4.53
C HIS A 80 2.85 -15.44 -3.53
N LEU A 81 2.34 -16.02 -2.44
CA LEU A 81 1.70 -15.27 -1.37
C LEU A 81 2.66 -14.24 -0.74
N ALA A 82 3.91 -14.63 -0.46
CA ALA A 82 4.91 -13.72 0.09
C ALA A 82 5.20 -12.54 -0.86
N HIS A 83 5.31 -12.80 -2.17
CA HIS A 83 5.44 -11.75 -3.20
C HIS A 83 4.23 -10.81 -3.21
N LEU A 84 3.01 -11.33 -3.09
CA LEU A 84 1.80 -10.49 -3.01
C LEU A 84 1.81 -9.60 -1.76
N ILE A 85 2.23 -10.12 -0.61
CA ILE A 85 2.35 -9.35 0.64
C ILE A 85 3.40 -8.24 0.47
N ALA A 86 4.55 -8.54 -0.13
CA ALA A 86 5.61 -7.57 -0.39
C ALA A 86 5.18 -6.48 -1.39
N SER A 87 4.55 -6.87 -2.50
CA SER A 87 4.16 -5.94 -3.58
C SER A 87 3.09 -4.93 -3.15
N HIS A 88 2.32 -5.23 -2.09
CA HIS A 88 1.38 -4.30 -1.47
C HIS A 88 2.00 -3.48 -0.32
N GLY A 89 3.32 -3.63 -0.09
CA GLY A 89 4.06 -2.81 0.86
C GLY A 89 3.97 -3.24 2.32
N TYR A 90 3.50 -4.44 2.63
CA TYR A 90 3.42 -4.91 4.03
C TYR A 90 4.77 -5.37 4.59
N LEU A 91 5.68 -5.79 3.71
CA LEU A 91 7.06 -6.11 4.02
C LEU A 91 7.96 -5.79 2.82
N PHE A 92 9.26 -5.62 3.05
CA PHE A 92 10.21 -5.20 2.02
C PHE A 92 11.63 -5.69 2.31
N GLN A 93 12.41 -5.90 1.24
CA GLN A 93 13.86 -6.14 1.33
C GLN A 93 14.54 -4.89 1.89
N ILE A 94 15.49 -5.04 2.80
CA ILE A 94 16.14 -3.87 3.42
C ILE A 94 17.10 -3.14 2.47
N ASP A 95 17.58 -3.81 1.43
CA ASP A 95 18.68 -3.40 0.54
C ASP A 95 18.31 -3.41 -0.97
N ASP A 96 17.04 -3.63 -1.31
CA ASP A 96 16.55 -3.63 -2.69
C ASP A 96 15.26 -2.79 -2.79
N HIS A 97 15.10 -2.08 -3.91
CA HIS A 97 13.89 -1.32 -4.27
C HIS A 97 12.79 -2.21 -4.86
N VAL A 98 13.14 -3.40 -5.35
CA VAL A 98 12.16 -4.32 -5.95
C VAL A 98 11.43 -5.11 -4.85
N LEU A 99 10.13 -4.87 -4.71
CA LEU A 99 9.25 -5.49 -3.70
C LEU A 99 8.93 -6.97 -4.02
N THR A 100 9.95 -7.83 -3.89
CA THR A 100 9.90 -9.28 -4.15
C THR A 100 10.42 -10.08 -2.96
N VAL A 101 10.10 -11.38 -2.89
CA VAL A 101 10.54 -12.26 -1.80
C VAL A 101 11.36 -13.44 -2.35
N LYS A 102 12.52 -13.68 -1.76
CA LYS A 102 13.40 -14.81 -2.08
C LYS A 102 13.40 -15.79 -0.92
N ASN A 103 13.39 -17.10 -1.19
CA ASN A 103 13.50 -18.13 -0.16
C ASN A 103 14.98 -18.38 0.21
N ASP A 104 15.66 -17.34 0.69
CA ASP A 104 17.08 -17.37 1.04
C ASP A 104 17.36 -16.54 2.31
N GLY A 105 18.65 -16.23 2.54
CA GLY A 105 19.10 -15.43 3.68
C GLY A 105 18.87 -13.92 3.54
N THR A 106 18.21 -13.45 2.48
CA THR A 106 17.90 -12.02 2.29
C THR A 106 17.10 -11.49 3.47
N PHE A 107 17.42 -10.28 3.92
CA PHE A 107 16.78 -9.66 5.06
C PHE A 107 15.59 -8.80 4.66
N TYR A 108 14.49 -9.01 5.37
CA TYR A 108 13.24 -8.30 5.21
C TYR A 108 12.84 -7.60 6.49
N ARG A 109 11.98 -6.59 6.36
CA ARG A 109 11.34 -5.90 7.48
C ARG A 109 9.84 -5.73 7.21
N PHE A 110 9.04 -5.81 8.28
CA PHE A 110 7.62 -5.46 8.22
C PHE A 110 7.44 -3.95 8.16
N GLN A 111 6.49 -3.50 7.35
CA GLN A 111 6.10 -2.11 7.25
C GLN A 111 5.28 -1.67 8.47
N THR A 112 5.43 -0.40 8.85
CA THR A 112 4.59 0.19 9.90
C THR A 112 3.14 0.30 9.44
N PRO A 113 2.14 0.03 10.31
CA PRO A 113 0.72 0.19 9.98
C PRO A 113 0.35 1.58 9.46
N TYR A 114 1.14 2.61 9.79
CA TYR A 114 0.98 3.96 9.24
C TYR A 114 1.05 3.98 7.70
N PHE A 115 1.91 3.17 7.10
CA PHE A 115 2.10 3.10 5.64
C PHE A 115 1.29 1.99 4.95
N TRP A 116 0.39 1.32 5.67
CA TRP A 116 -0.45 0.29 5.05
C TRP A 116 -1.42 0.89 4.03
N PRO A 117 -1.71 0.17 2.93
CA PRO A 117 -2.54 0.68 1.82
C PRO A 117 -4.00 0.92 2.21
N SER A 118 -4.50 0.30 3.30
CA SER A 118 -5.85 0.59 3.84
C SER A 118 -6.03 2.04 4.32
N ASN A 119 -4.94 2.76 4.59
CA ASN A 119 -4.98 4.18 4.96
C ASN A 119 -5.26 5.11 3.77
N CYS A 120 -5.50 4.58 2.57
CA CYS A 120 -5.88 5.33 1.37
C CYS A 120 -4.89 6.45 1.04
N TRP A 121 -3.61 6.10 1.00
CA TRP A 121 -2.54 7.01 0.64
C TRP A 121 -2.63 7.47 -0.81
N GLU A 122 -2.53 8.79 -1.03
CA GLU A 122 -2.45 9.41 -2.35
C GLU A 122 -1.30 10.42 -2.37
N PRO A 123 -0.03 9.95 -2.34
CA PRO A 123 1.12 10.85 -2.20
C PRO A 123 1.34 11.69 -3.47
N GLU A 124 1.52 12.98 -3.28
CA GLU A 124 1.68 13.94 -4.37
C GLU A 124 3.12 14.01 -4.87
N ASN A 125 3.31 14.57 -6.06
CA ASN A 125 4.65 14.81 -6.61
C ASN A 125 5.49 15.74 -5.73
N THR A 126 4.86 16.66 -5.00
CA THR A 126 5.55 17.53 -4.03
C THR A 126 6.13 16.70 -2.88
N ASP A 127 5.37 15.74 -2.34
CA ASP A 127 5.83 14.86 -1.27
C ASP A 127 7.02 14.01 -1.72
N TYR A 128 6.95 13.47 -2.94
CA TYR A 128 8.04 12.67 -3.49
C TYR A 128 9.30 13.51 -3.74
N ALA A 129 9.13 14.75 -4.21
CA ALA A 129 10.24 15.69 -4.38
C ALA A 129 10.92 16.01 -3.04
N VAL A 130 10.14 16.21 -1.97
CA VAL A 130 10.67 16.41 -0.61
C VAL A 130 11.43 15.18 -0.13
N TYR A 131 10.90 13.97 -0.33
CA TYR A 131 11.57 12.73 0.03
C TYR A 131 12.91 12.54 -0.69
N LEU A 132 12.93 12.64 -2.02
CA LEU A 132 14.15 12.51 -2.81
C LEU A 132 15.16 13.61 -2.47
N CYS A 133 14.71 14.85 -2.31
CA CYS A 133 15.57 15.95 -1.89
C CYS A 133 16.15 15.74 -0.48
N LYS A 134 15.39 15.14 0.44
CA LYS A 134 15.87 14.79 1.78
C LYS A 134 16.95 13.70 1.71
N ARG A 135 16.78 12.70 0.84
CA ARG A 135 17.76 11.62 0.65
C ARG A 135 19.11 12.11 0.16
N THR A 136 19.14 13.08 -0.76
CA THR A 136 20.42 13.64 -1.24
C THR A 136 21.22 14.35 -0.14
N MET A 137 20.58 14.77 0.95
CA MET A 137 21.25 15.43 2.10
C MET A 137 21.97 14.44 3.03
N GLN A 138 21.74 13.13 2.89
CA GLN A 138 22.26 12.14 3.83
C GLN A 138 23.75 11.82 3.63
N ASN A 139 24.36 12.23 2.50
CA ASN A 139 25.79 12.14 2.18
C ASN A 139 26.42 10.78 2.57
N LYS A 140 25.78 9.68 2.19
CA LYS A 140 26.23 8.30 2.43
C LYS A 140 26.02 7.50 1.15
N ALA A 141 27.06 6.80 0.70
CA ALA A 141 27.02 6.03 -0.55
C ALA A 141 25.84 5.04 -0.64
N HIS A 142 25.51 4.32 0.44
CA HIS A 142 24.36 3.40 0.47
C HIS A 142 22.99 4.08 0.53
N LEU A 143 22.93 5.40 0.58
CA LEU A 143 21.70 6.21 0.58
C LEU A 143 21.65 7.12 -0.66
N GLU A 144 22.62 7.01 -1.56
CA GLU A 144 22.58 7.64 -2.87
C GLU A 144 21.33 7.22 -3.62
N LEU A 145 20.83 8.12 -4.45
CA LEU A 145 19.67 7.84 -5.26
C LEU A 145 20.05 6.83 -6.34
N GLU A 146 19.21 5.83 -6.56
CA GLU A 146 19.30 4.99 -7.74
C GLU A 146 19.10 5.84 -9.00
N ASP A 147 19.60 5.39 -10.16
CA ASP A 147 19.55 6.15 -11.42
C ASP A 147 18.12 6.62 -11.75
N PHE A 148 17.13 5.74 -11.59
CA PHE A 148 15.72 6.08 -11.85
C PHE A 148 15.16 7.13 -10.86
N GLU A 149 15.62 7.12 -9.61
CA GLU A 149 15.24 8.12 -8.61
C GLU A 149 15.91 9.47 -8.91
N ALA A 150 17.17 9.47 -9.33
CA ALA A 150 17.88 10.67 -9.75
C ALA A 150 17.21 11.31 -10.98
N GLU A 151 16.81 10.52 -11.96
CA GLU A 151 16.01 10.98 -13.10
C GLU A 151 14.67 11.59 -12.67
N ASN A 152 13.97 10.93 -11.73
CA ASN A 152 12.71 11.44 -11.19
C ASN A 152 12.91 12.76 -10.44
N LEU A 153 13.97 12.89 -9.64
CA LEU A 153 14.31 14.13 -8.96
C LEU A 153 14.56 15.26 -9.98
N ALA A 154 15.31 15.00 -11.05
CA ALA A 154 15.55 15.99 -12.10
C ALA A 154 14.25 16.44 -12.79
N LYS A 155 13.33 15.51 -13.08
CA LYS A 155 11.99 15.83 -13.62
C LYS A 155 11.19 16.71 -12.66
N LEU A 156 11.19 16.38 -11.36
CA LEU A 156 10.49 17.13 -10.32
C LEU A 156 11.07 18.53 -10.10
N GLN A 157 12.40 18.67 -10.13
CA GLN A 157 13.08 19.97 -10.08
C GLN A 157 12.66 20.88 -11.24
N LYS A 158 12.54 20.32 -12.46
CA LYS A 158 12.03 21.07 -13.62
C LYS A 158 10.57 21.46 -13.42
N MET A 159 9.73 20.51 -12.97
CA MET A 159 8.29 20.72 -12.73
C MET A 159 8.02 21.79 -11.67
N PHE A 160 8.78 21.79 -10.57
CA PHE A 160 8.61 22.69 -9.44
C PHE A 160 9.65 23.81 -9.38
N SER A 161 10.28 24.16 -10.50
CA SER A 161 11.38 25.13 -10.57
C SER A 161 11.13 26.44 -9.79
N ARG A 162 9.92 27.02 -9.90
CA ARG A 162 9.54 28.27 -9.20
C ARG A 162 9.27 28.10 -7.70
N LYS A 163 9.07 26.88 -7.23
CA LYS A 163 8.76 26.55 -5.83
C LYS A 163 9.82 25.64 -5.20
N TRP A 164 10.94 25.41 -5.88
CA TRP A 164 11.96 24.45 -5.45
C TRP A 164 12.56 24.80 -4.08
N GLU A 165 12.71 26.08 -3.78
CA GLU A 165 13.19 26.54 -2.47
C GLU A 165 12.28 26.06 -1.32
N PHE A 166 10.97 26.00 -1.51
CA PHE A 166 10.04 25.48 -0.50
C PHE A 166 10.19 23.96 -0.32
N VAL A 167 10.38 23.21 -1.42
CA VAL A 167 10.66 21.77 -1.37
C VAL A 167 11.96 21.51 -0.59
N PHE A 168 13.01 22.26 -0.92
CA PHE A 168 14.30 22.16 -0.24
C PHE A 168 14.19 22.50 1.24
N MET A 169 13.53 23.61 1.59
CA MET A 169 13.32 24.03 2.98
C MET A 169 12.57 22.97 3.79
N GLN A 170 11.53 22.36 3.21
CA GLN A 170 10.76 21.31 3.85
C GLN A 170 11.60 20.02 4.03
N ALA A 171 12.37 19.63 3.02
CA ALA A 171 13.29 18.49 3.08
C ALA A 171 14.37 18.71 4.17
N GLU A 172 14.96 19.90 4.22
CA GLU A 172 16.00 20.25 5.20
C GLU A 172 15.45 20.25 6.64
N ALA A 173 14.23 20.77 6.84
CA ALA A 173 13.56 20.73 8.14
C ALA A 173 13.33 19.29 8.61
N GLN A 174 12.86 18.39 7.73
CA GLN A 174 12.68 16.97 8.05
C GLN A 174 14.02 16.28 8.34
N TYR A 175 15.04 16.53 7.51
CA TYR A 175 16.39 16.00 7.71
C TYR A 175 16.96 16.40 9.08
N LYS A 176 16.79 17.67 9.50
CA LYS A 176 17.25 18.16 10.81
C LYS A 176 16.56 17.46 11.98
N VAL A 177 15.28 17.09 11.84
CA VAL A 177 14.55 16.31 12.86
C VAL A 177 15.06 14.86 12.88
N ASP A 178 15.17 14.21 11.73
CA ASP A 178 15.63 12.82 11.62
C ASP A 178 17.08 12.66 12.11
N LYS A 179 17.93 13.69 11.93
CA LYS A 179 19.31 13.68 12.42
C LYS A 179 19.43 13.59 13.95
N LYS A 180 18.42 14.03 14.69
CA LYS A 180 18.38 13.98 16.17
C LYS A 180 17.99 12.61 16.73
N ARG A 181 17.45 11.72 15.90
CA ARG A 181 17.06 10.36 16.31
C ARG A 181 18.27 9.45 16.47
N ASP A 182 18.10 8.37 17.26
CA ASP A 182 19.13 7.33 17.36
C ASP A 182 19.43 6.71 15.99
N ARG A 183 20.67 6.23 15.79
CA ARG A 183 21.11 5.66 14.53
C ARG A 183 20.25 4.46 14.11
N GLN A 184 19.88 3.59 15.06
CA GLN A 184 19.11 2.37 14.77
C GLN A 184 17.67 2.71 14.40
N GLU A 185 17.06 3.63 15.15
CA GLU A 185 15.71 4.12 14.90
C GLU A 185 15.62 4.81 13.53
N ARG A 186 16.58 5.70 13.22
CA ARG A 186 16.65 6.36 11.92
C ARG A 186 16.78 5.36 10.77
N GLN A 187 17.60 4.32 10.91
CA GLN A 187 17.72 3.27 9.89
C GLN A 187 16.38 2.54 9.66
N ILE A 188 15.56 2.38 10.69
CA ILE A 188 14.23 1.79 10.56
C ILE A 188 13.30 2.71 9.79
N LEU A 189 13.20 3.96 10.22
CA LEU A 189 12.32 4.96 9.63
C LEU A 189 12.68 5.24 8.16
N ASP A 190 13.97 5.38 7.84
CA ASP A 190 14.44 5.61 6.47
C ASP A 190 14.04 4.45 5.54
N SER A 191 14.22 3.19 6.00
CA SER A 191 13.84 2.02 5.20
C SER A 191 12.33 1.86 5.01
N GLN A 192 11.53 2.24 6.02
CA GLN A 192 10.07 2.18 5.97
C GLN A 192 9.51 3.25 5.02
N GLU A 193 10.05 4.47 5.07
CA GLU A 193 9.70 5.53 4.14
C GLU A 193 10.14 5.18 2.71
N ARG A 194 11.30 4.55 2.51
CA ARG A 194 11.72 4.03 1.21
C ARG A 194 10.71 3.03 0.66
N ALA A 195 10.37 2.01 1.43
CA ALA A 195 9.42 0.98 1.00
C ALA A 195 8.02 1.55 0.70
N PHE A 196 7.59 2.61 1.40
CA PHE A 196 6.37 3.32 1.04
C PHE A 196 6.47 3.93 -0.37
N TRP A 197 7.60 4.55 -0.71
CA TRP A 197 7.82 5.09 -2.05
C TRP A 197 7.99 4.02 -3.11
N ASP A 198 8.58 2.86 -2.79
CA ASP A 198 8.70 1.74 -3.72
C ASP A 198 7.34 1.19 -4.17
N VAL A 199 6.29 1.32 -3.34
CA VAL A 199 4.90 1.01 -3.71
C VAL A 199 4.31 2.07 -4.65
N HIS A 200 4.48 3.36 -4.32
CA HIS A 200 3.77 4.45 -4.99
C HIS A 200 4.53 5.04 -6.19
N ARG A 201 5.82 4.75 -6.32
CA ARG A 201 6.73 5.17 -7.39
C ARG A 201 7.66 3.99 -7.72
N PRO A 202 7.09 2.86 -8.18
CA PRO A 202 7.83 1.62 -8.35
C PRO A 202 8.95 1.75 -9.39
N VAL A 203 9.97 0.90 -9.25
CA VAL A 203 11.07 0.79 -10.22
C VAL A 203 10.48 0.57 -11.63
N PRO A 204 10.99 1.25 -12.67
CA PRO A 204 10.51 1.08 -14.03
C PRO A 204 10.44 -0.40 -14.46
N GLY A 205 9.29 -0.84 -14.98
CA GLY A 205 9.04 -2.22 -15.36
C GLY A 205 8.42 -3.10 -14.27
N CYS A 206 8.37 -2.64 -13.01
CA CYS A 206 7.60 -3.31 -11.95
C CYS A 206 6.10 -3.00 -12.08
N VAL A 207 5.28 -3.94 -11.62
CA VAL A 207 3.82 -3.78 -11.58
C VAL A 207 3.45 -2.73 -10.53
N ASN A 208 2.60 -1.78 -10.91
CA ASN A 208 2.05 -0.79 -9.99
C ASN A 208 0.82 -1.34 -9.26
N THR A 209 0.97 -1.68 -7.99
CA THR A 209 -0.10 -2.27 -7.17
C THR A 209 -1.10 -1.24 -6.63
N THR A 210 -0.82 0.07 -6.78
CA THR A 210 -1.76 1.14 -6.39
C THR A 210 -2.80 1.45 -7.46
N GLU A 211 -2.62 0.93 -8.68
CA GLU A 211 -3.60 1.11 -9.75
C GLU A 211 -4.88 0.33 -9.45
N VAL A 212 -6.02 1.02 -9.54
CA VAL A 212 -7.34 0.43 -9.31
C VAL A 212 -8.10 0.37 -10.63
N ASP A 213 -8.68 -0.80 -10.94
CA ASP A 213 -9.56 -0.97 -12.10
C ASP A 213 -10.73 0.04 -12.05
N PHE A 214 -10.91 0.80 -13.13
CA PHE A 214 -11.98 1.77 -13.30
C PHE A 214 -13.38 1.20 -12.99
N ARG A 215 -13.63 -0.09 -13.28
CA ARG A 215 -14.90 -0.76 -12.98
C ARG A 215 -15.13 -0.93 -11.48
N LYS A 216 -14.06 -1.14 -10.70
CA LYS A 216 -14.13 -1.21 -9.24
C LYS A 216 -14.36 0.18 -8.64
N LEU A 217 -13.74 1.22 -9.21
CA LEU A 217 -14.01 2.61 -8.82
C LEU A 217 -15.49 2.96 -9.04
N SER A 218 -16.06 2.66 -10.22
CA SER A 218 -17.48 2.88 -10.51
C SER A 218 -18.44 2.14 -9.57
N ARG A 219 -18.11 0.90 -9.17
CA ARG A 219 -18.96 0.10 -8.26
C ARG A 219 -18.92 0.57 -6.82
N SER A 220 -17.82 1.18 -6.38
CA SER A 220 -17.64 1.65 -5.01
C SER A 220 -18.40 2.94 -4.68
N GLY A 221 -19.07 3.56 -5.66
CA GLY A 221 -19.77 4.83 -5.46
C GLY A 221 -18.83 6.03 -5.24
N ASN A 222 -17.50 5.82 -5.28
CA ASN A 222 -16.49 6.87 -5.17
C ASN A 222 -16.35 7.64 -6.50
N ILE A 223 -17.41 8.36 -6.83
CA ILE A 223 -17.52 9.22 -8.01
C ILE A 223 -16.43 10.31 -8.02
N ASN A 224 -15.94 10.73 -6.84
CA ASN A 224 -14.86 11.72 -6.72
C ASN A 224 -13.51 11.26 -7.28
N LEU A 225 -13.20 9.96 -7.26
CA LEU A 225 -11.97 9.40 -7.86
C LEU A 225 -12.08 9.21 -9.37
N LEU A 226 -13.30 9.05 -9.89
CA LEU A 226 -13.58 9.03 -11.34
C LEU A 226 -13.43 10.42 -11.97
N PHE A 227 -13.73 11.48 -11.22
CA PHE A 227 -13.70 12.85 -11.75
C PHE A 227 -12.32 13.52 -11.73
N SER A 228 -11.33 12.99 -11.01
CA SER A 228 -9.95 13.47 -11.14
C SER A 228 -9.30 13.08 -12.47
N GLU A 229 -9.86 12.11 -13.19
CA GLU A 229 -9.32 11.60 -14.47
C GLU A 229 -10.13 12.02 -15.71
N LEU A 230 -11.30 12.65 -15.55
CA LEU A 230 -12.14 13.07 -16.68
C LEU A 230 -12.13 14.58 -16.86
N PRO A 231 -11.91 15.11 -18.09
CA PRO A 231 -12.09 16.53 -18.38
C PRO A 231 -13.57 16.90 -18.18
N ASN A 232 -13.83 17.79 -17.21
CA ASN A 232 -15.08 18.50 -16.90
C ASN A 232 -16.20 18.37 -17.95
N TYR A 233 -17.03 17.33 -17.89
CA TYR A 233 -18.32 17.35 -18.57
C TYR A 233 -19.36 16.50 -17.83
N LEU A 234 -20.49 17.15 -17.54
CA LEU A 234 -21.82 16.64 -17.13
C LEU A 234 -22.09 16.56 -15.62
N GLY A 235 -23.07 17.37 -15.21
CA GLY A 235 -23.48 17.59 -13.83
C GLY A 235 -24.21 16.41 -13.18
N VAL A 236 -23.90 16.22 -11.90
CA VAL A 236 -24.33 15.14 -10.98
C VAL A 236 -25.86 14.96 -10.94
N SER A 237 -26.65 16.02 -11.14
CA SER A 237 -28.11 16.00 -10.96
C SER A 237 -28.90 15.16 -11.96
N ASN A 238 -28.37 14.93 -13.17
CA ASN A 238 -29.06 14.16 -14.20
C ASN A 238 -28.84 12.65 -14.05
N PHE A 239 -27.74 12.24 -13.41
CA PHE A 239 -27.40 10.83 -13.22
C PHE A 239 -28.26 10.17 -12.13
N GLU A 240 -28.50 10.87 -11.02
CA GLU A 240 -29.32 10.37 -9.92
C GLU A 240 -30.77 10.08 -10.34
N LYS A 241 -31.37 10.98 -11.14
CA LYS A 241 -32.74 10.78 -11.66
C LYS A 241 -32.84 9.57 -12.58
N ALA A 242 -31.84 9.35 -13.43
CA ALA A 242 -31.79 8.19 -14.32
C ALA A 242 -31.64 6.88 -13.54
N HIS A 243 -30.83 6.88 -12.49
CA HIS A 243 -30.62 5.72 -11.62
C HIS A 243 -31.88 5.32 -10.85
N PHE A 244 -32.59 6.27 -10.24
CA PHE A 244 -33.86 5.98 -9.55
C PHE A 244 -34.93 5.46 -10.51
N LYS A 245 -35.02 6.01 -11.72
CA LYS A 245 -35.96 5.53 -12.74
C LYS A 245 -35.66 4.08 -13.14
N ALA A 246 -34.39 3.74 -13.38
CA ALA A 246 -33.98 2.38 -13.72
C ALA A 246 -34.25 1.38 -12.58
N GLN A 247 -34.05 1.77 -11.32
CA GLN A 247 -34.41 0.94 -10.17
C GLN A 247 -35.92 0.68 -10.09
N ILE A 248 -36.75 1.70 -10.30
CA ILE A 248 -38.22 1.55 -10.29
C ILE A 248 -38.67 0.58 -11.38
N GLU A 249 -38.15 0.73 -12.61
CA GLU A 249 -38.49 -0.16 -13.73
C GLU A 249 -38.06 -1.62 -13.46
N MET A 250 -36.88 -1.82 -12.86
CA MET A 250 -36.39 -3.14 -12.46
C MET A 250 -37.27 -3.80 -11.38
N PHE A 251 -37.70 -3.04 -10.37
CA PHE A 251 -38.60 -3.55 -9.33
C PHE A 251 -40.00 -3.86 -9.89
N GLN A 252 -40.54 -3.01 -10.75
CA GLN A 252 -41.81 -3.27 -11.44
C GLN A 252 -41.74 -4.55 -12.30
N SER A 253 -40.61 -4.79 -12.98
CA SER A 253 -40.37 -6.01 -13.76
C SER A 253 -40.31 -7.27 -12.90
N HIS A 254 -39.80 -7.18 -11.66
CA HIS A 254 -39.74 -8.33 -10.73
C HIS A 254 -41.10 -8.64 -10.09
N ILE A 255 -41.90 -7.63 -9.75
CA ILE A 255 -43.25 -7.83 -9.19
C ILE A 255 -44.18 -8.51 -10.22
N GLY A 256 -43.98 -8.25 -11.52
CA GLY A 256 -44.76 -8.87 -12.59
C GLY A 256 -44.41 -10.34 -12.90
N LYS A 257 -43.37 -10.91 -12.27
CA LYS A 257 -42.97 -12.31 -12.49
C LYS A 257 -43.54 -13.19 -11.38
N ASN A 258 -44.56 -13.99 -11.70
CA ASN A 258 -45.03 -15.06 -10.82
C ASN A 258 -43.91 -16.08 -10.61
N THR A 259 -43.34 -16.12 -9.41
CA THR A 259 -42.36 -17.14 -9.02
C THR A 259 -43.10 -18.41 -8.61
N LEU A 260 -42.79 -19.54 -9.21
CA LEU A 260 -43.34 -20.83 -8.79
C LEU A 260 -42.82 -21.16 -7.39
N VAL A 261 -43.74 -21.43 -6.45
CA VAL A 261 -43.40 -21.87 -5.09
C VAL A 261 -42.83 -23.28 -5.17
N ASN A 262 -41.54 -23.46 -4.81
CA ASN A 262 -40.95 -24.79 -4.67
C ASN A 262 -41.61 -25.49 -3.47
N PHE A 263 -42.45 -26.48 -3.74
CA PHE A 263 -42.95 -27.38 -2.70
C PHE A 263 -41.81 -28.28 -2.22
N GLN A 264 -41.37 -28.06 -0.97
CA GLN A 264 -40.57 -29.02 -0.22
C GLN A 264 -41.43 -30.27 0.06
N LEU A 265 -41.05 -31.42 -0.48
CA LEU A 265 -41.56 -32.71 -0.03
C LEU A 265 -40.99 -33.00 1.38
N PRO A 266 -41.80 -33.41 2.37
CA PRO A 266 -41.28 -33.79 3.67
C PRO A 266 -40.49 -35.09 3.58
N SER A 267 -39.34 -35.11 4.24
CA SER A 267 -38.55 -36.32 4.50
C SER A 267 -39.41 -37.37 5.20
N MET A 268 -39.68 -38.50 4.55
CA MET A 268 -40.12 -39.70 5.27
C MET A 268 -38.89 -40.39 5.85
N SER A 269 -38.80 -40.33 7.17
CA SER A 269 -38.07 -41.28 8.00
C SER A 269 -38.77 -42.64 7.94
N ASP A 270 -38.00 -43.69 7.65
CA ASP A 270 -37.87 -44.90 8.48
C ASP A 270 -36.55 -45.60 8.13
#